data_AF-Q6BW82-F1
#
_entry.id   AF-Q6BW82-F1
#
_cell.length_a   1.000
_cell.length_b   1.000
_cell.length_c   1.000
_cell.angle_alpha   90.00
_cell.angle_beta   90.00
_cell.angle_gamma   90.00
#
_symmetry.space_group_name_H-M   'P 1'
#
loop_
_entity.id
_entity.type
_entity.pdbx_description
1 polymer ?
#
loop_
_entity_poly.entity_id
_entity_poly.type
_entity_poly.pdbx_seq_one_letter_code
_entity_poly.pdbx_strand_id
1 'polypeptide(L)'
;MGERRPSSISLTKSLTDWWSFPKYLKSGSDSLPDENRSEGIEQAKLRNRLIEYELFKAILSDDIYLHPPNSENGIPEDAQITGEFVDVDIGGGVTIHEFYLENRVKAVSPNEVVDIVLIHGYMAALGYFVKNFEQIVKAKPGVRLHVIDLPGFGNSSRPKFPTEFLVKPSTKSEEIEQILNIEDWFINKIEEWRIHRNLRHFKLIGHSMGGYLSSCYLMKYNNQYCDSREDDSKIITEFIIVSPMGTESNYISLINNKSDFHDSSDPLKDLVTVQTEDEIIVHDEEFKELWEKLGKPKFPKHILLQKLWEWNKSPFQMLQILGPFYSKLLSYWSFQRFRNLRVNDGENEVNVDLILKLHNYSYSIFNQFQGSGELAITKLINHEILAKLPLCDRGFVKYLHDSEIRTLWLYGDKDWMNFKGGYHIFEQLSKINSLSSFQIIKDAGHHIYLDNPEEFNKSCLEFFNLI
;
A
#
# COMPACT_ATOMS: atom_id res chain seq x y z
N MET A 1 36.93 -18.81 -5.71
CA MET A 1 36.37 -17.44 -5.65
C MET A 1 34.87 -17.60 -5.74
N GLY A 2 34.12 -17.35 -4.67
CA GLY A 2 32.66 -17.40 -4.73
C GLY A 2 32.17 -16.29 -5.66
N GLU A 3 31.24 -16.61 -6.57
CA GLU A 3 30.61 -15.60 -7.41
C GLU A 3 29.97 -14.53 -6.53
N ARG A 4 30.37 -13.27 -6.72
CA ARG A 4 29.79 -12.13 -6.02
C ARG A 4 28.33 -12.03 -6.47
N ARG A 5 27.38 -12.22 -5.54
CA ARG A 5 25.96 -11.99 -5.83
C ARG A 5 25.78 -10.53 -6.29
N PRO A 6 25.02 -10.27 -7.36
CA PRO A 6 24.80 -8.91 -7.83
C PRO A 6 24.06 -8.09 -6.76
N SER A 7 24.39 -6.80 -6.65
CA SER A 7 23.76 -5.85 -5.73
C SER A 7 22.76 -4.90 -6.42
N SER A 8 22.67 -4.95 -7.76
CA SER A 8 21.79 -4.12 -8.59
C SER A 8 21.77 -4.64 -10.03
N ILE A 9 20.89 -4.09 -10.87
CA ILE A 9 20.92 -4.31 -12.33
C ILE A 9 22.08 -3.58 -13.00
N SER A 10 22.46 -4.03 -14.20
CA SER A 10 23.44 -3.31 -15.03
C SER A 10 22.91 -1.96 -15.51
N LEU A 11 23.81 -1.02 -15.81
CA LEU A 11 23.44 0.27 -16.39
C LEU A 11 22.74 0.10 -17.76
N THR A 12 23.16 -0.88 -18.55
CA THR A 12 22.53 -1.23 -19.83
C THR A 12 21.07 -1.65 -19.65
N LYS A 13 20.78 -2.51 -18.66
CA LYS A 13 19.40 -2.89 -18.31
C LYS A 13 18.58 -1.68 -17.88
N SER A 14 19.16 -0.78 -17.07
CA SER A 14 18.47 0.45 -16.64
C SER A 14 18.09 1.36 -17.82
N LEU A 15 18.98 1.49 -18.81
CA LEU A 15 18.71 2.21 -20.05
C LEU A 15 17.61 1.53 -20.88
N THR A 16 17.64 0.21 -20.99
CA THR A 16 16.60 -0.58 -21.65
C THR A 16 15.24 -0.43 -20.97
N ASP A 17 15.20 -0.45 -19.64
CA ASP A 17 13.98 -0.25 -18.85
C ASP A 17 13.35 1.10 -19.14
N TRP A 18 14.17 2.15 -19.18
CA TRP A 18 13.69 3.50 -19.45
C TRP A 18 13.09 3.66 -20.85
N TRP A 19 13.72 3.06 -21.87
CA TRP A 19 13.24 3.17 -23.25
C TRP A 19 12.10 2.23 -23.60
N SER A 20 11.99 1.09 -22.92
CA SER A 20 10.87 0.15 -23.09
C SER A 20 9.64 0.53 -22.27
N PHE A 21 9.75 1.49 -21.34
CA PHE A 21 8.63 1.89 -20.52
C PHE A 21 7.50 2.55 -21.34
N PRO A 22 6.24 2.11 -21.20
CA PRO A 22 5.13 2.68 -21.98
C PRO A 22 4.93 4.17 -21.71
N LYS A 23 5.05 5.01 -22.76
CA LYS A 23 4.87 6.46 -22.65
C LYS A 23 3.45 6.85 -22.21
N TYR A 24 2.45 6.04 -22.56
CA TYR A 24 1.04 6.27 -22.22
C TYR A 24 0.79 6.30 -20.70
N LEU A 25 1.59 5.56 -19.92
CA LEU A 25 1.50 5.55 -18.46
C LEU A 25 2.19 6.75 -17.80
N LYS A 26 2.85 7.64 -18.55
CA LYS A 26 3.50 8.86 -18.02
C LYS A 26 2.56 10.08 -17.97
N SER A 27 1.26 9.89 -18.20
CA SER A 27 0.23 10.93 -18.17
C SER A 27 -1.01 10.50 -17.40
N GLY A 28 -1.77 11.44 -16.84
CA GLY A 28 -3.00 11.15 -16.09
C GLY A 28 -4.11 10.54 -16.94
N SER A 29 -4.91 9.66 -16.32
CA SER A 29 -5.95 8.84 -16.97
C SER A 29 -7.03 9.66 -17.69
N ASP A 30 -7.38 10.85 -17.19
CA ASP A 30 -8.55 11.62 -17.67
C ASP A 30 -8.30 12.42 -18.96
N SER A 31 -7.13 12.28 -19.59
CA SER A 31 -6.76 13.08 -20.75
C SER A 31 -7.18 12.44 -22.09
N LEU A 32 -8.32 11.74 -22.13
CA LEU A 32 -8.79 11.00 -23.31
C LEU A 32 -9.50 11.92 -24.34
N PRO A 33 -8.85 12.22 -25.47
CA PRO A 33 -9.60 12.38 -26.72
C PRO A 33 -8.93 11.76 -27.96
N ASP A 34 -8.46 10.49 -27.91
CA ASP A 34 -7.99 9.75 -29.11
C ASP A 34 -8.10 8.22 -28.90
N GLU A 35 -8.74 7.49 -29.82
CA GLU A 35 -8.87 6.02 -29.80
C GLU A 35 -7.49 5.32 -29.72
N ASN A 36 -6.49 5.84 -30.43
CA ASN A 36 -5.12 5.30 -30.40
C ASN A 36 -4.48 5.38 -29.01
N ARG A 37 -4.88 6.37 -28.21
CA ARG A 37 -4.39 6.53 -26.84
C ARG A 37 -5.03 5.51 -25.91
N SER A 38 -6.30 5.18 -26.13
CA SER A 38 -7.03 4.16 -25.36
C SER A 38 -6.37 2.79 -25.53
N GLU A 39 -6.14 2.36 -26.78
CA GLU A 39 -5.46 1.08 -27.06
C GLU A 39 -4.04 1.01 -26.46
N GLY A 40 -3.28 2.11 -26.57
CA GLY A 40 -1.94 2.19 -25.98
C GLY A 40 -1.92 2.10 -24.45
N ILE A 41 -2.95 2.64 -23.77
CA ILE A 41 -3.12 2.51 -22.32
C ILE A 41 -3.46 1.06 -21.95
N GLU A 42 -4.38 0.42 -22.67
CA GLU A 42 -4.78 -0.97 -22.41
C GLU A 42 -3.61 -1.95 -22.58
N GLN A 43 -2.82 -1.81 -23.65
CA GLN A 43 -1.61 -2.62 -23.84
C GLN A 43 -0.58 -2.39 -22.72
N ALA A 44 -0.42 -1.14 -22.27
CA ALA A 44 0.50 -0.81 -21.21
C ALA A 44 0.05 -1.36 -19.84
N LYS A 45 -1.25 -1.31 -19.54
CA LYS A 45 -1.85 -1.95 -18.35
C LYS A 45 -1.69 -3.46 -18.40
N LEU A 46 -1.97 -4.08 -19.55
CA LEU A 46 -1.76 -5.52 -19.75
C LEU A 46 -0.30 -5.93 -19.50
N ARG A 47 0.67 -5.17 -20.03
CA ARG A 47 2.10 -5.39 -19.76
C ARG A 47 2.39 -5.40 -18.25
N ASN A 48 1.85 -4.44 -17.50
CA ASN A 48 2.10 -4.38 -16.06
C ASN A 48 1.44 -5.53 -15.30
N ARG A 49 0.21 -5.93 -15.68
CA ARG A 49 -0.45 -7.13 -15.13
C ARG A 49 0.34 -8.40 -15.43
N LEU A 50 0.97 -8.52 -16.61
CA LEU A 50 1.84 -9.65 -16.91
C LEU A 50 3.10 -9.66 -16.03
N ILE A 51 3.72 -8.51 -15.76
CA ILE A 51 4.85 -8.41 -14.83
C ILE A 51 4.46 -8.86 -13.42
N GLU A 52 3.27 -8.46 -12.97
CA GLU A 52 2.70 -8.85 -11.69
C GLU A 52 2.35 -10.34 -11.63
N TYR A 53 1.72 -10.88 -12.68
CA TYR A 53 1.45 -12.31 -12.84
C TYR A 53 2.73 -13.15 -12.72
N GLU A 54 3.80 -12.74 -13.40
CA GLU A 54 5.09 -13.45 -13.34
C GLU A 54 5.72 -13.42 -11.94
N LEU A 55 5.55 -12.31 -11.21
CA LEU A 55 5.98 -12.23 -9.81
C LEU A 55 5.16 -13.18 -8.93
N PHE A 56 3.83 -13.18 -9.07
CA PHE A 56 2.95 -13.94 -8.18
C PHE A 56 3.07 -15.43 -8.44
N LYS A 57 3.15 -15.83 -9.71
CA LYS A 57 3.42 -17.21 -10.12
C LYS A 57 4.77 -17.72 -9.60
N ALA A 58 5.77 -16.86 -9.45
CA ALA A 58 7.07 -17.24 -8.92
C ALA A 58 7.08 -17.39 -7.39
N ILE A 59 6.08 -16.86 -6.67
CA ILE A 59 6.05 -16.86 -5.20
C ILE A 59 4.99 -17.82 -4.65
N LEU A 60 3.79 -17.79 -5.23
CA LEU A 60 2.66 -18.62 -4.82
C LEU A 60 2.89 -20.07 -5.25
N SER A 61 2.33 -20.97 -4.46
CA SER A 61 2.31 -22.42 -4.71
C SER A 61 1.53 -22.80 -5.96
N ASP A 62 1.90 -23.94 -6.56
CA ASP A 62 1.32 -24.44 -7.82
C ASP A 62 -0.15 -24.92 -7.67
N ASP A 63 -0.62 -25.17 -6.44
CA ASP A 63 -2.01 -25.53 -6.16
C ASP A 63 -2.97 -24.32 -6.20
N ILE A 64 -2.43 -23.10 -6.28
CA ILE A 64 -3.20 -21.88 -6.58
C ILE A 64 -3.19 -21.65 -8.09
N TYR A 65 -4.34 -21.86 -8.74
CA TYR A 65 -4.49 -21.55 -10.15
C TYR A 65 -4.56 -20.03 -10.37
N LEU A 66 -3.49 -19.45 -10.91
CA LEU A 66 -3.49 -18.04 -11.34
C LEU A 66 -4.00 -17.92 -12.77
N HIS A 67 -5.15 -17.26 -12.93
CA HIS A 67 -5.71 -16.94 -14.24
C HIS A 67 -4.80 -15.95 -14.97
N PRO A 68 -4.20 -16.32 -16.12
CA PRO A 68 -3.27 -15.43 -16.82
C PRO A 68 -3.98 -14.18 -17.36
N PRO A 69 -3.38 -12.98 -17.23
CA PRO A 69 -3.92 -11.78 -17.84
C PRO A 69 -4.11 -11.95 -19.36
N ASN A 70 -5.27 -11.54 -19.89
CA ASN A 70 -5.64 -11.65 -21.31
C ASN A 70 -5.79 -13.10 -21.83
N SER A 71 -5.99 -14.07 -20.94
CA SER A 71 -6.41 -15.42 -21.32
C SER A 71 -7.88 -15.45 -21.71
N GLU A 72 -8.21 -16.04 -22.87
CA GLU A 72 -9.59 -16.35 -23.25
C GLU A 72 -10.10 -17.64 -22.58
N ASN A 73 -9.18 -18.48 -22.07
CA ASN A 73 -9.54 -19.70 -21.37
C ASN A 73 -10.13 -19.35 -20.01
N GLY A 74 -11.32 -19.89 -19.71
CA GLY A 74 -11.92 -19.78 -18.38
C GLY A 74 -11.08 -20.46 -17.29
N ILE A 75 -11.46 -20.22 -16.04
CA ILE A 75 -10.89 -20.91 -14.89
C ILE A 75 -11.31 -22.40 -14.95
N PRO A 76 -10.38 -23.36 -14.82
CA PRO A 76 -10.71 -24.78 -14.77
C PRO A 76 -11.72 -25.09 -13.66
N GLU A 77 -12.71 -25.94 -13.95
CA GLU A 77 -13.76 -26.30 -12.97
C GLU A 77 -13.21 -27.06 -11.75
N ASP A 78 -12.08 -27.75 -11.92
CA ASP A 78 -11.38 -28.51 -10.89
C ASP A 78 -10.37 -27.68 -10.08
N ALA A 79 -10.14 -26.41 -10.45
CA ALA A 79 -9.26 -25.52 -9.71
C ALA A 79 -9.85 -25.18 -8.34
N GLN A 80 -9.21 -25.70 -7.28
CA GLN A 80 -9.72 -25.57 -5.92
C GLN A 80 -9.43 -24.20 -5.30
N ILE A 81 -8.34 -23.55 -5.67
CA ILE A 81 -8.01 -22.20 -5.23
C ILE A 81 -7.59 -21.41 -6.47
N THR A 82 -8.16 -20.23 -6.64
CA THR A 82 -8.01 -19.44 -7.86
C THR A 82 -7.57 -18.03 -7.53
N GLY A 83 -6.72 -17.44 -8.36
CA GLY A 83 -6.31 -16.04 -8.28
C GLY A 83 -6.52 -15.32 -9.62
N GLU A 84 -7.05 -14.11 -9.59
CA GLU A 84 -7.41 -13.31 -10.76
C GLU A 84 -6.96 -11.86 -10.62
N PHE A 85 -6.54 -11.25 -11.73
CA PHE A 85 -6.11 -9.85 -11.83
C PHE A 85 -7.24 -9.04 -12.48
N VAL A 86 -7.97 -8.26 -11.67
CA VAL A 86 -9.21 -7.62 -12.06
C VAL A 86 -9.04 -6.10 -12.05
N ASP A 87 -9.40 -5.44 -13.14
CA ASP A 87 -9.57 -3.98 -13.17
C ASP A 87 -11.06 -3.68 -13.02
N VAL A 88 -11.48 -3.28 -11.82
CA VAL A 88 -12.88 -2.93 -11.54
C VAL A 88 -13.13 -1.50 -12.01
N ASP A 89 -13.97 -1.33 -13.03
CA ASP A 89 -14.45 0.00 -13.45
C ASP A 89 -15.42 0.55 -12.41
N ILE A 90 -15.05 1.68 -11.80
CA ILE A 90 -15.84 2.38 -10.78
C ILE A 90 -16.51 3.64 -11.33
N GLY A 91 -16.58 3.76 -12.66
CA GLY A 91 -17.17 4.89 -13.37
C GLY A 91 -16.19 6.03 -13.65
N GLY A 92 -16.58 6.93 -14.54
CA GLY A 92 -15.78 8.10 -14.92
C GLY A 92 -14.45 7.77 -15.59
N GLY A 93 -14.28 6.57 -16.15
CA GLY A 93 -13.03 6.11 -16.75
C GLY A 93 -11.94 5.75 -15.73
N VAL A 94 -12.32 5.53 -14.46
CA VAL A 94 -11.41 5.17 -13.38
C VAL A 94 -11.60 3.69 -13.04
N THR A 95 -10.50 2.95 -13.00
CA THR A 95 -10.46 1.57 -12.54
C THR A 95 -9.69 1.43 -11.23
N ILE A 96 -10.18 0.55 -10.35
CA ILE A 96 -9.44 0.03 -9.20
C ILE A 96 -8.91 -1.34 -9.57
N HIS A 97 -7.59 -1.47 -9.58
CA HIS A 97 -6.91 -2.73 -9.80
C HIS A 97 -6.94 -3.57 -8.53
N GLU A 98 -7.26 -4.83 -8.69
CA GLU A 98 -7.47 -5.79 -7.64
C GLU A 98 -6.84 -7.14 -7.99
N PHE A 99 -6.16 -7.74 -7.02
CA PHE A 99 -5.86 -9.16 -7.05
C PHE A 99 -6.88 -9.89 -6.18
N TYR A 100 -7.73 -10.71 -6.81
CA TYR A 100 -8.81 -11.44 -6.17
C TYR A 100 -8.43 -12.92 -6.05
N LEU A 101 -8.48 -13.50 -4.85
CA LEU A 101 -8.34 -14.93 -4.65
C LEU A 101 -9.59 -15.53 -4.00
N GLU A 102 -9.90 -16.78 -4.35
CA GLU A 102 -11.03 -17.53 -3.79
C GLU A 102 -10.65 -18.96 -3.47
N ASN A 103 -11.00 -19.41 -2.26
CA ASN A 103 -10.88 -20.80 -1.84
C ASN A 103 -12.19 -21.57 -2.09
N ARG A 104 -12.17 -22.43 -3.12
CA ARG A 104 -13.29 -23.22 -3.63
C ARG A 104 -13.21 -24.70 -3.27
N VAL A 105 -12.25 -25.12 -2.42
CA VAL A 105 -11.99 -26.52 -2.04
C VAL A 105 -13.27 -27.26 -1.61
N LYS A 106 -14.20 -26.56 -0.96
CA LYS A 106 -15.50 -27.10 -0.57
C LYS A 106 -16.59 -26.07 -0.81
N ALA A 107 -17.73 -26.52 -1.34
CA ALA A 107 -18.94 -25.70 -1.39
C ALA A 107 -19.34 -25.32 0.04
N VAL A 108 -19.34 -24.02 0.32
CA VAL A 108 -19.81 -23.42 1.56
C VAL A 108 -21.14 -22.70 1.31
N SER A 109 -21.96 -22.57 2.35
CA SER A 109 -23.15 -21.72 2.22
C SER A 109 -22.74 -20.24 2.05
N PRO A 110 -23.56 -19.39 1.40
CA PRO A 110 -23.24 -17.97 1.25
C PRO A 110 -22.93 -17.24 2.57
N ASN A 111 -23.52 -17.69 3.68
CA ASN A 111 -23.30 -17.11 5.02
C ASN A 111 -21.99 -17.57 5.69
N GLU A 112 -21.32 -18.57 5.12
CA GLU A 112 -20.01 -19.07 5.60
C GLU A 112 -18.84 -18.51 4.79
N VAL A 113 -19.13 -17.78 3.71
CA VAL A 113 -18.12 -17.05 2.93
C VAL A 113 -17.51 -15.95 3.79
N VAL A 114 -16.20 -15.80 3.70
CA VAL A 114 -15.47 -14.75 4.43
C VAL A 114 -14.71 -13.89 3.44
N ASP A 115 -15.22 -12.70 3.17
CA ASP A 115 -14.54 -11.68 2.38
C ASP A 115 -13.54 -10.91 3.27
N ILE A 116 -12.28 -10.85 2.84
CA ILE A 116 -11.19 -10.11 3.48
C ILE A 116 -10.67 -9.09 2.47
N VAL A 117 -10.63 -7.83 2.86
CA VAL A 117 -10.13 -6.73 2.03
C VAL A 117 -8.79 -6.25 2.60
N LEU A 118 -7.80 -6.09 1.73
CA LEU A 118 -6.47 -5.59 2.08
C LEU A 118 -6.17 -4.31 1.29
N ILE A 119 -5.82 -3.25 2.01
CA ILE A 119 -5.51 -1.92 1.45
C ILE A 119 -4.09 -1.51 1.85
N HIS A 120 -3.24 -1.30 0.84
CA HIS A 120 -1.85 -0.90 1.02
C HIS A 120 -1.67 0.59 1.39
N GLY A 121 -0.46 0.97 1.78
CA GLY A 121 -0.08 2.35 2.12
C GLY A 121 0.58 3.17 1.00
N TYR A 122 1.03 4.37 1.34
CA TYR A 122 1.79 5.24 0.44
C TYR A 122 3.12 4.58 0.05
N MET A 123 3.55 4.77 -1.20
CA MET A 123 4.74 4.11 -1.78
C MET A 123 4.73 2.57 -1.68
N ALA A 124 3.56 1.97 -1.50
CA ALA A 124 3.33 0.54 -1.63
C ALA A 124 2.36 0.26 -2.79
N ALA A 125 2.08 -1.02 -3.01
CA ALA A 125 1.07 -1.54 -3.91
C ALA A 125 0.73 -2.97 -3.46
N LEU A 126 -0.35 -3.54 -4.00
CA LEU A 126 -0.89 -4.84 -3.61
C LEU A 126 0.15 -5.97 -3.67
N GLY A 127 1.05 -5.95 -4.67
CA GLY A 127 2.03 -7.01 -4.87
C GLY A 127 3.10 -7.14 -3.79
N TYR A 128 3.25 -6.15 -2.91
CA TYR A 128 4.12 -6.31 -1.74
C TYR A 128 3.53 -7.23 -0.67
N PHE A 129 2.24 -7.58 -0.76
CA PHE A 129 1.59 -8.52 0.14
C PHE A 129 1.63 -9.98 -0.36
N VAL A 130 2.31 -10.26 -1.49
CA VAL A 130 2.31 -11.60 -2.13
C VAL A 130 2.68 -12.77 -1.22
N LYS A 131 3.56 -12.57 -0.23
CA LYS A 131 3.93 -13.59 0.77
C LYS A 131 2.82 -13.92 1.79
N ASN A 132 1.73 -13.17 1.77
CA ASN A 132 0.64 -13.24 2.74
C ASN A 132 -0.62 -13.88 2.15
N PHE A 133 -0.81 -13.76 0.84
CA PHE A 133 -2.03 -14.18 0.15
C PHE A 133 -2.36 -15.65 0.36
N GLU A 134 -1.35 -16.52 0.21
CA GLU A 134 -1.53 -17.97 0.26
C GLU A 134 -2.06 -18.45 1.61
N GLN A 135 -1.41 -18.05 2.71
CA GLN A 135 -1.84 -18.48 4.05
C GLN A 135 -3.24 -17.94 4.37
N ILE A 136 -3.54 -16.72 3.94
CA ILE A 136 -4.85 -16.10 4.17
C ILE A 136 -5.94 -16.83 3.39
N VAL A 137 -5.79 -17.03 2.08
CA VAL A 137 -6.81 -17.68 1.25
C VAL A 137 -6.97 -19.17 1.61
N LYS A 138 -5.88 -19.85 1.99
CA LYS A 138 -5.92 -21.28 2.38
C LYS A 138 -6.49 -21.52 3.77
N ALA A 139 -6.67 -20.49 4.60
CA ALA A 139 -7.04 -20.65 6.01
C ALA A 139 -8.34 -21.45 6.21
N LYS A 140 -9.36 -21.20 5.37
CA LYS A 140 -10.63 -21.93 5.40
C LYS A 140 -11.30 -21.95 4.03
N PRO A 141 -12.02 -23.03 3.66
CA PRO A 141 -12.91 -23.01 2.50
C PRO A 141 -13.90 -21.84 2.57
N GLY A 142 -14.13 -21.17 1.44
CA GLY A 142 -15.00 -20.00 1.37
C GLY A 142 -14.33 -18.66 1.69
N VAL A 143 -13.04 -18.64 2.03
CA VAL A 143 -12.29 -17.37 2.13
C VAL A 143 -12.12 -16.76 0.74
N ARG A 144 -12.44 -15.47 0.64
CA ARG A 144 -12.22 -14.61 -0.51
C ARG A 144 -11.31 -13.47 -0.09
N LEU A 145 -10.21 -13.28 -0.80
CA LEU A 145 -9.23 -12.25 -0.51
C LEU A 145 -9.23 -11.21 -1.64
N HIS A 146 -9.53 -9.98 -1.28
CA HIS A 146 -9.59 -8.81 -2.15
C HIS A 146 -8.43 -7.88 -1.80
N VAL A 147 -7.43 -7.79 -2.67
CA VAL A 147 -6.26 -6.93 -2.44
C VAL A 147 -6.30 -5.82 -3.47
N ILE A 148 -6.47 -4.57 -3.04
CA ILE A 148 -6.68 -3.45 -3.97
C ILE A 148 -5.52 -2.48 -3.99
N ASP A 149 -5.25 -1.94 -5.18
CA ASP A 149 -4.41 -0.77 -5.34
C ASP A 149 -5.23 0.52 -5.18
N LEU A 150 -4.78 1.43 -4.31
CA LEU A 150 -5.45 2.72 -4.11
C LEU A 150 -5.42 3.56 -5.41
N PRO A 151 -6.40 4.47 -5.61
CA PRO A 151 -6.40 5.38 -6.76
C PRO A 151 -5.10 6.18 -6.85
N GLY A 152 -4.40 6.07 -8.00
CA GLY A 152 -3.10 6.71 -8.21
C GLY A 152 -1.89 5.86 -7.84
N PHE A 153 -2.08 4.64 -7.35
CA PHE A 153 -1.01 3.71 -6.95
C PHE A 153 -1.07 2.42 -7.77
N GLY A 154 -0.01 1.61 -7.67
CA GLY A 154 0.07 0.28 -8.28
C GLY A 154 -0.38 0.25 -9.75
N ASN A 155 -1.26 -0.67 -10.10
CA ASN A 155 -1.88 -0.77 -11.43
C ASN A 155 -3.27 -0.11 -11.52
N SER A 156 -3.78 0.47 -10.43
CA SER A 156 -5.00 1.29 -10.44
C SER A 156 -4.87 2.50 -11.35
N SER A 157 -6.02 3.00 -11.81
CA SER A 157 -6.08 4.23 -12.60
C SER A 157 -5.50 5.42 -11.84
N ARG A 158 -4.96 6.38 -12.59
CA ARG A 158 -4.31 7.60 -12.09
C ARG A 158 -5.11 8.83 -12.55
N PRO A 159 -6.34 9.01 -12.03
CA PRO A 159 -7.15 10.16 -12.36
C PRO A 159 -6.45 11.45 -11.93
N LYS A 160 -6.79 12.54 -12.60
CA LYS A 160 -6.24 13.86 -12.32
C LYS A 160 -6.68 14.29 -10.93
N PHE A 161 -5.71 14.67 -10.10
CA PHE A 161 -6.02 15.22 -8.79
C PHE A 161 -6.71 16.59 -8.94
N PRO A 162 -7.84 16.83 -8.25
CA PRO A 162 -8.55 18.10 -8.36
C PRO A 162 -7.65 19.28 -8.01
N THR A 163 -7.63 20.31 -8.85
CA THR A 163 -6.72 21.45 -8.71
C THR A 163 -7.04 22.33 -7.51
N GLU A 164 -8.31 22.37 -7.10
CA GLU A 164 -8.82 23.02 -5.91
C GLU A 164 -8.18 22.47 -4.62
N PHE A 165 -7.82 21.19 -4.60
CA PHE A 165 -7.12 20.57 -3.47
C PHE A 165 -5.65 21.02 -3.37
N LEU A 166 -5.10 21.64 -4.41
CA LEU A 166 -3.73 22.13 -4.42
C LEU A 166 -3.62 23.59 -3.98
N VAL A 167 -4.71 24.35 -4.09
CA VAL A 167 -4.77 25.77 -3.70
C VAL A 167 -4.55 25.88 -2.19
N LYS A 168 -3.68 26.80 -1.76
CA LYS A 168 -3.41 27.02 -0.34
C LYS A 168 -4.65 27.67 0.32
N PRO A 169 -5.23 27.06 1.37
CA PRO A 169 -6.33 27.65 2.12
C PRO A 169 -5.94 28.97 2.80
N SER A 170 -6.89 29.89 2.94
CA SER A 170 -6.68 31.18 3.59
C SER A 170 -7.02 31.13 5.08
N THR A 171 -7.94 30.25 5.47
CA THR A 171 -8.35 30.06 6.87
C THR A 171 -8.15 28.62 7.34
N LYS A 172 -8.07 28.44 8.66
CA LYS A 172 -7.97 27.12 9.29
C LYS A 172 -9.16 26.22 8.95
N SER A 173 -10.37 26.78 8.92
CA SER A 173 -11.59 26.03 8.58
C SER A 173 -11.58 25.55 7.13
N GLU A 174 -11.14 26.38 6.19
CA GLU A 174 -10.95 25.99 4.79
C GLU A 174 -9.89 24.89 4.64
N GLU A 175 -8.83 24.91 5.46
CA GLU A 175 -7.81 23.86 5.44
C GLU A 175 -8.35 22.52 5.94
N ILE A 176 -9.16 22.54 7.00
CA ILE A 176 -9.86 21.34 7.49
C ILE A 176 -10.78 20.79 6.40
N GLU A 177 -11.62 21.64 5.79
CA GLU A 177 -12.54 21.25 4.72
C GLU A 177 -11.79 20.67 3.50
N GLN A 178 -10.67 21.28 3.11
CA GLN A 178 -9.83 20.76 2.04
C GLN A 178 -9.33 19.35 2.35
N ILE A 179 -8.83 19.09 3.56
CA ILE A 179 -8.34 17.75 3.93
C ILE A 179 -9.47 16.73 3.93
N LEU A 180 -10.64 17.07 4.47
CA LEU A 180 -11.82 16.20 4.46
C LEU A 180 -12.25 15.86 3.01
N ASN A 181 -12.25 16.84 2.12
CA ASN A 181 -12.58 16.62 0.70
C ASN A 181 -11.53 15.73 -0.01
N ILE A 182 -10.26 15.83 0.38
CA ILE A 182 -9.19 14.95 -0.13
C ILE A 182 -9.39 13.52 0.39
N GLU A 183 -9.67 13.34 1.68
CA GLU A 183 -10.01 12.02 2.26
C GLU A 183 -11.19 11.39 1.51
N ASP A 184 -12.28 12.14 1.38
CA ASP A 184 -13.49 11.77 0.63
C ASP A 184 -13.17 11.34 -0.81
N TRP A 185 -12.27 12.05 -1.48
CA TRP A 185 -11.89 11.72 -2.85
C TRP A 185 -11.30 10.30 -2.99
N PHE A 186 -10.59 9.79 -1.96
CA PHE A 186 -10.11 8.40 -1.93
C PHE A 186 -11.18 7.44 -1.44
N ILE A 187 -11.80 7.70 -0.28
CA ILE A 187 -12.70 6.73 0.36
C ILE A 187 -13.99 6.53 -0.43
N ASN A 188 -14.46 7.53 -1.18
CA ASN A 188 -15.60 7.37 -2.07
C ASN A 188 -15.29 6.37 -3.20
N LYS A 189 -14.05 6.32 -3.71
CA LYS A 189 -13.66 5.35 -4.76
C LYS A 189 -13.53 3.93 -4.22
N ILE A 190 -13.11 3.79 -2.96
CA ILE A 190 -13.15 2.51 -2.24
C ILE A 190 -14.60 2.04 -2.10
N GLU A 191 -15.52 2.96 -1.79
CA GLU A 191 -16.95 2.64 -1.72
C GLU A 191 -17.52 2.22 -3.08
N GLU A 192 -17.24 2.96 -4.15
CA GLU A 192 -17.69 2.58 -5.50
C GLU A 192 -17.15 1.19 -5.88
N TRP A 193 -15.88 0.92 -5.60
CA TRP A 193 -15.31 -0.42 -5.78
C TRP A 193 -16.08 -1.49 -4.98
N ARG A 194 -16.36 -1.25 -3.70
CA ARG A 194 -17.13 -2.17 -2.85
C ARG A 194 -18.51 -2.46 -3.45
N ILE A 195 -19.22 -1.43 -3.89
CA ILE A 195 -20.55 -1.54 -4.51
C ILE A 195 -20.46 -2.40 -5.78
N HIS A 196 -19.50 -2.11 -6.66
CA HIS A 196 -19.28 -2.88 -7.90
C HIS A 196 -18.92 -4.34 -7.65
N ARG A 197 -18.16 -4.62 -6.57
CA ARG A 197 -17.85 -5.99 -6.12
C ARG A 197 -18.99 -6.67 -5.35
N ASN A 198 -20.10 -5.98 -5.11
CA ASN A 198 -21.26 -6.44 -4.34
C ASN A 198 -20.89 -6.92 -2.92
N LEU A 199 -19.88 -6.31 -2.31
CA LEU A 199 -19.42 -6.68 -0.98
C LEU A 199 -20.30 -6.03 0.09
N ARG A 200 -21.15 -6.84 0.74
CA ARG A 200 -22.03 -6.36 1.82
C ARG A 200 -21.31 -6.23 3.15
N HIS A 201 -20.52 -7.24 3.49
CA HIS A 201 -19.75 -7.33 4.71
C HIS A 201 -18.36 -7.86 4.40
N PHE A 202 -17.32 -7.33 5.04
CA PHE A 202 -15.96 -7.86 4.92
C PHE A 202 -15.08 -7.51 6.12
N LYS A 203 -14.04 -8.32 6.32
CA LYS A 203 -12.95 -8.07 7.27
C LYS A 203 -11.91 -7.18 6.62
N LEU A 204 -11.38 -6.17 7.32
CA LEU A 204 -10.47 -5.19 6.71
C LEU A 204 -9.06 -5.26 7.29
N ILE A 205 -8.06 -5.18 6.42
CA ILE A 205 -6.65 -4.95 6.76
C ILE A 205 -6.20 -3.66 6.07
N GLY A 206 -5.74 -2.67 6.84
CA GLY A 206 -5.24 -1.40 6.30
C GLY A 206 -3.81 -1.12 6.75
N HIS A 207 -2.90 -0.90 5.80
CA HIS A 207 -1.50 -0.55 6.08
C HIS A 207 -1.22 0.94 5.90
N SER A 208 -0.53 1.58 6.86
CA SER A 208 0.03 2.92 6.71
C SER A 208 -1.02 3.97 6.26
N MET A 209 -0.84 4.62 5.12
CA MET A 209 -1.87 5.50 4.53
C MET A 209 -3.20 4.79 4.28
N GLY A 210 -3.17 3.52 3.87
CA GLY A 210 -4.36 2.68 3.74
C GLY A 210 -5.05 2.49 5.08
N GLY A 211 -4.31 2.32 6.18
CA GLY A 211 -4.89 2.25 7.54
C GLY A 211 -5.60 3.55 7.96
N TYR A 212 -5.02 4.70 7.63
CA TYR A 212 -5.65 6.01 7.87
C TYR A 212 -6.92 6.20 7.03
N LEU A 213 -6.83 5.97 5.72
CA LEU A 213 -7.98 6.11 4.81
C LEU A 213 -9.09 5.12 5.13
N SER A 214 -8.75 3.87 5.47
CA SER A 214 -9.70 2.87 5.97
C SER A 214 -10.41 3.34 7.23
N SER A 215 -9.70 4.01 8.16
CA SER A 215 -10.33 4.58 9.36
C SER A 215 -11.34 5.68 9.01
N CYS A 216 -11.00 6.57 8.06
CA CYS A 216 -11.94 7.57 7.54
C CYS A 216 -13.14 6.92 6.82
N TYR A 217 -12.90 5.88 6.03
CA TYR A 217 -13.93 5.11 5.35
C TYR A 217 -14.92 4.51 6.35
N LEU A 218 -14.45 3.87 7.42
CA LEU A 218 -15.30 3.34 8.50
C LEU A 218 -16.21 4.44 9.05
N MET A 219 -15.64 5.58 9.44
CA MET A 219 -16.40 6.69 10.04
C MET A 219 -17.50 7.25 9.13
N LYS A 220 -17.32 7.18 7.80
CA LYS A 220 -18.28 7.71 6.81
C LYS A 220 -19.31 6.69 6.33
N TYR A 221 -18.87 5.48 6.01
CA TYR A 221 -19.67 4.49 5.27
C TYR A 221 -20.24 3.39 6.13
N ASN A 222 -19.57 3.02 7.22
CA ASN A 222 -19.94 1.83 7.98
C ASN A 222 -21.22 2.00 8.83
N ASN A 223 -21.75 3.23 8.93
CA ASN A 223 -23.04 3.54 9.57
C ASN A 223 -24.24 3.50 8.59
N GLN A 224 -24.03 3.22 7.30
CA GLN A 224 -25.06 3.42 6.27
C GLN A 224 -26.12 2.31 6.20
N TYR A 225 -25.94 1.18 6.90
CA TYR A 225 -26.96 0.13 7.00
C TYR A 225 -27.63 0.19 8.37
N CYS A 226 -28.62 1.07 8.49
CA CYS A 226 -29.58 1.03 9.59
C CYS A 226 -30.98 0.91 8.99
N ASP A 227 -31.28 -0.26 8.43
CA ASP A 227 -32.66 -0.69 8.23
C ASP A 227 -32.87 -2.05 8.91
N SER A 228 -33.65 -2.02 9.99
CA SER A 228 -34.30 -3.14 10.68
C SER A 228 -33.46 -4.29 11.27
N ARG A 229 -33.30 -4.27 12.60
CA ARG A 229 -33.48 -5.39 13.57
C ARG A 229 -32.75 -6.74 13.39
N GLU A 230 -31.89 -6.92 12.41
CA GLU A 230 -31.01 -8.10 12.32
C GLU A 230 -29.54 -7.68 12.37
N ASP A 231 -28.71 -8.55 12.94
CA ASP A 231 -27.28 -8.43 13.31
C ASP A 231 -26.32 -8.12 12.13
N ASP A 232 -26.85 -7.75 10.95
CA ASP A 232 -26.17 -7.77 9.65
C ASP A 232 -26.02 -6.35 9.05
N SER A 233 -25.97 -5.35 9.91
CA SER A 233 -26.13 -3.93 9.56
C SER A 233 -24.81 -3.14 9.44
N LYS A 234 -23.64 -3.78 9.48
CA LYS A 234 -22.34 -3.08 9.39
C LYS A 234 -21.51 -3.70 8.26
N ILE A 235 -20.88 -2.83 7.47
CA ILE A 235 -19.99 -3.25 6.37
C ILE A 235 -18.76 -3.95 6.94
N ILE A 236 -18.22 -3.45 8.06
CA ILE A 236 -17.00 -3.92 8.71
C ILE A 236 -17.25 -3.99 10.21
N THR A 237 -16.91 -5.13 10.81
CA THR A 237 -16.90 -5.34 12.26
C THR A 237 -15.52 -5.71 12.80
N GLU A 238 -14.59 -6.13 11.92
CA GLU A 238 -13.22 -6.52 12.27
C GLU A 238 -12.22 -5.75 11.40
N PHE A 239 -11.30 -5.01 12.04
CA PHE A 239 -10.33 -4.15 11.37
C PHE A 239 -8.92 -4.32 11.94
N ILE A 240 -7.99 -4.82 11.12
CA ILE A 240 -6.56 -4.87 11.44
C ILE A 240 -5.90 -3.60 10.89
N ILE A 241 -5.28 -2.83 11.79
CA ILE A 241 -4.60 -1.58 11.47
C ILE A 241 -3.10 -1.79 11.62
N VAL A 242 -2.39 -1.75 10.49
CA VAL A 242 -0.98 -2.10 10.38
C VAL A 242 -0.15 -0.84 10.16
N SER A 243 0.67 -0.47 11.14
CA SER A 243 1.55 0.70 11.08
C SER A 243 0.88 1.98 10.52
N PRO A 244 -0.35 2.34 10.96
CA PRO A 244 -1.13 3.42 10.36
C PRO A 244 -0.45 4.78 10.51
N MET A 245 -0.61 5.63 9.49
CA MET A 245 -0.26 7.04 9.62
C MET A 245 -1.32 7.82 10.39
N GLY A 246 -0.92 8.95 10.99
CA GLY A 246 -1.84 9.93 11.53
C GLY A 246 -2.60 9.47 12.78
N THR A 247 -2.06 8.55 13.56
CA THR A 247 -2.69 8.12 14.82
C THR A 247 -2.52 9.13 15.94
N GLU A 248 -1.40 9.85 15.93
CA GLU A 248 -0.91 10.63 17.06
C GLU A 248 -1.29 12.11 16.97
N SER A 249 -1.72 12.63 18.11
CA SER A 249 -1.92 14.05 18.31
C SER A 249 -0.57 14.75 18.23
N ASN A 250 -0.53 15.88 17.53
CA ASN A 250 0.73 16.50 17.16
C ASN A 250 0.57 18.03 16.98
N TYR A 251 1.71 18.73 16.82
CA TYR A 251 1.75 20.20 16.84
C TYR A 251 1.22 20.87 15.56
N ILE A 252 1.01 20.12 14.48
CA ILE A 252 0.41 20.63 13.24
C ILE A 252 -1.09 20.34 13.14
N SER A 253 -1.64 19.58 14.09
CA SER A 253 -3.05 19.19 14.09
C SER A 253 -3.95 20.42 14.05
N LEU A 254 -4.94 20.37 13.16
CA LEU A 254 -5.91 21.44 12.98
C LEU A 254 -7.08 21.32 13.96
N ILE A 255 -7.15 20.25 14.75
CA ILE A 255 -8.34 19.94 15.56
C ILE A 255 -8.02 19.73 17.04
N ASN A 256 -6.75 19.73 17.45
CA ASN A 256 -6.36 19.63 18.85
C ASN A 256 -6.03 20.97 19.52
N ASN A 257 -5.89 20.91 20.85
CA ASN A 257 -5.30 21.96 21.66
C ASN A 257 -3.81 21.67 21.89
N LYS A 258 -2.97 22.71 21.99
CA LYS A 258 -1.49 22.63 21.96
C LYS A 258 -0.80 21.92 23.16
N SER A 259 -1.52 21.17 23.99
CA SER A 259 -0.96 20.55 25.20
C SER A 259 -0.68 19.05 25.08
N ASP A 260 -1.25 18.38 24.08
CA ASP A 260 -1.36 16.91 24.08
C ASP A 260 -0.49 16.30 22.97
N PHE A 261 0.81 16.60 22.95
CA PHE A 261 1.69 16.17 21.86
C PHE A 261 2.40 14.84 22.12
N HIS A 262 2.47 14.00 21.09
CA HIS A 262 3.34 12.82 21.05
C HIS A 262 4.46 13.02 20.02
N ASP A 263 5.63 12.42 20.27
CA ASP A 263 6.85 12.58 19.46
C ASP A 263 6.62 12.28 17.96
N SER A 264 7.34 12.98 17.07
CA SER A 264 7.24 12.78 15.61
C SER A 264 8.05 11.58 15.11
N SER A 265 7.73 11.13 13.88
CA SER A 265 8.46 10.06 13.17
C SER A 265 9.57 10.61 12.27
N ASP A 266 10.53 9.76 11.88
CA ASP A 266 11.59 10.10 10.91
C ASP A 266 11.44 9.27 9.62
N PRO A 267 10.81 9.80 8.56
CA PRO A 267 10.61 9.10 7.28
C PRO A 267 11.89 8.63 6.60
N LEU A 268 13.00 9.35 6.81
CA LEU A 268 14.25 9.06 6.13
C LEU A 268 14.96 7.86 6.74
N LYS A 269 14.51 7.39 7.92
CA LYS A 269 15.01 6.12 8.45
C LYS A 269 14.78 5.02 7.44
N ASP A 270 13.59 4.71 6.95
CA ASP A 270 13.41 3.57 6.03
C ASP A 270 14.16 3.68 4.68
N LEU A 271 14.38 4.90 4.19
CA LEU A 271 15.19 5.13 2.98
C LEU A 271 16.70 4.94 3.21
N VAL A 272 17.15 5.00 4.48
CA VAL A 272 18.56 4.91 4.89
C VAL A 272 18.87 3.65 5.71
N THR A 273 17.90 3.09 6.43
CA THR A 273 17.95 1.83 7.18
C THR A 273 17.82 0.68 6.22
N VAL A 274 18.87 0.55 5.43
CA VAL A 274 19.41 -0.76 5.07
C VAL A 274 19.49 -1.59 6.36
N GLN A 275 18.97 -2.81 6.35
CA GLN A 275 19.31 -3.80 7.39
C GLN A 275 20.83 -3.99 7.36
N THR A 276 21.56 -3.25 8.19
CA THR A 276 23.00 -3.36 8.36
C THR A 276 23.25 -4.15 9.63
N GLU A 277 23.75 -5.38 9.49
CA GLU A 277 24.72 -5.89 10.46
C GLU A 277 26.11 -5.30 10.18
N ASP A 278 26.36 -4.74 8.99
CA ASP A 278 27.61 -4.02 8.69
C ASP A 278 27.34 -2.85 7.73
N GLU A 279 27.97 -1.71 7.99
CA GLU A 279 28.01 -0.56 7.08
C GLU A 279 28.54 -0.97 5.69
N ILE A 280 27.66 -1.18 4.71
CA ILE A 280 28.09 -1.39 3.33
C ILE A 280 28.31 -0.01 2.70
N ILE A 281 29.56 0.45 2.75
CA ILE A 281 30.07 1.47 1.84
C ILE A 281 29.89 0.94 0.41
N VAL A 282 29.16 1.71 -0.40
CA VAL A 282 28.90 1.47 -1.84
C VAL A 282 30.21 1.14 -2.57
N HIS A 283 30.39 -0.13 -2.95
CA HIS A 283 31.45 -0.58 -3.87
C HIS A 283 30.85 -0.89 -5.24
N ASP A 284 30.31 0.14 -5.91
CA ASP A 284 30.11 0.12 -7.36
C ASP A 284 31.03 1.22 -7.95
N GLU A 285 32.09 0.81 -8.64
CA GLU A 285 33.10 1.72 -9.21
C GLU A 285 32.47 2.73 -10.18
N GLU A 286 31.41 2.34 -10.91
CA GLU A 286 30.69 3.21 -11.85
C GLU A 286 29.92 4.33 -11.13
N PHE A 287 29.28 4.01 -10.00
CA PHE A 287 28.49 4.98 -9.22
C PHE A 287 29.40 5.96 -8.47
N LYS A 288 30.58 5.49 -8.03
CA LYS A 288 31.60 6.32 -7.40
C LYS A 288 32.20 7.33 -8.38
N GLU A 289 32.52 6.93 -9.61
CA GLU A 289 32.98 7.87 -10.65
C GLU A 289 31.92 8.94 -10.99
N LEU A 290 30.65 8.55 -11.05
CA LEU A 290 29.55 9.48 -11.33
C LEU A 290 29.37 10.52 -10.21
N TRP A 291 29.44 10.08 -8.94
CA TRP A 291 29.34 10.97 -7.77
C TRP A 291 30.58 11.83 -7.53
N GLU A 292 31.78 11.33 -7.83
CA GLU A 292 33.02 12.10 -7.77
C GLU A 292 33.03 13.23 -8.82
N LYS A 293 32.45 12.99 -10.01
CA LYS A 293 32.29 14.02 -11.05
C LYS A 293 31.20 15.04 -10.73
N LEU A 294 30.10 14.65 -10.08
CA LEU A 294 28.96 15.54 -9.81
C LEU A 294 29.10 16.38 -8.54
N GLY A 295 30.02 16.02 -7.62
CA GLY A 295 30.26 16.72 -6.36
C GLY A 295 29.12 16.53 -5.37
N LYS A 296 29.42 16.22 -4.10
CA LYS A 296 28.38 16.03 -3.06
C LYS A 296 27.69 17.37 -2.75
N PRO A 297 26.40 17.57 -3.06
CA PRO A 297 25.73 18.81 -2.73
C PRO A 297 25.51 18.89 -1.21
N LYS A 298 26.07 19.94 -0.59
CA LYS A 298 25.88 20.25 0.83
C LYS A 298 24.64 21.14 0.99
N PHE A 299 23.45 20.56 0.99
CA PHE A 299 22.23 21.27 1.38
C PHE A 299 21.76 20.83 2.77
N PRO A 300 21.27 21.74 3.63
CA PRO A 300 20.59 21.36 4.86
C PRO A 300 19.31 20.56 4.49
N LYS A 301 19.37 19.24 4.68
CA LYS A 301 18.36 18.26 4.22
C LYS A 301 16.93 18.65 4.60
N HIS A 302 16.73 19.20 5.79
CA HIS A 302 15.42 19.62 6.31
C HIS A 302 14.78 20.76 5.52
N ILE A 303 15.55 21.76 5.10
CA ILE A 303 15.02 22.94 4.37
C ILE A 303 14.64 22.58 2.95
N LEU A 304 15.40 21.67 2.32
CA LEU A 304 15.08 21.19 0.97
C LEU A 304 13.78 20.38 0.97
N LEU A 305 13.63 19.46 1.92
CA LEU A 305 12.40 18.64 2.06
C LEU A 305 11.18 19.50 2.35
N GLN A 306 11.29 20.46 3.26
CA GLN A 306 10.21 21.41 3.56
C GLN A 306 9.77 22.19 2.31
N LYS A 307 10.72 22.75 1.54
CA LYS A 307 10.41 23.49 0.32
C LYS A 307 9.82 22.63 -0.79
N LEU A 308 10.28 21.38 -0.92
CA LEU A 308 9.70 20.42 -1.87
C LEU A 308 8.24 20.12 -1.51
N TRP A 309 7.96 19.90 -0.23
CA TRP A 309 6.61 19.67 0.29
C TRP A 309 5.69 20.88 0.04
N GLU A 310 6.17 22.10 0.29
CA GLU A 310 5.46 23.34 0.00
C GLU A 310 5.13 23.52 -1.50
N TRP A 311 5.98 22.98 -2.38
CA TRP A 311 5.76 22.99 -3.82
C TRP A 311 4.90 21.83 -4.33
N ASN A 312 4.33 21.02 -3.43
CA ASN A 312 3.61 19.77 -3.75
C ASN A 312 4.46 18.79 -4.58
N LYS A 313 5.77 18.77 -4.34
CA LYS A 313 6.71 17.82 -4.96
C LYS A 313 7.19 16.84 -3.93
N SER A 314 6.87 15.56 -4.12
CA SER A 314 7.38 14.52 -3.23
C SER A 314 8.86 14.21 -3.52
N PRO A 315 9.61 13.66 -2.55
CA PRO A 315 10.97 13.16 -2.77
C PRO A 315 11.06 12.12 -3.89
N PHE A 316 9.99 11.37 -4.16
CA PHE A 316 9.98 10.32 -5.15
C PHE A 316 9.78 10.83 -6.58
N GLN A 317 8.99 11.90 -6.76
CA GLN A 317 8.95 12.63 -8.04
C GLN A 317 10.35 13.10 -8.45
N MET A 318 11.21 13.46 -7.49
CA MET A 318 12.59 13.84 -7.78
C MET A 318 13.46 12.66 -8.24
N LEU A 319 13.20 11.44 -7.76
CA LEU A 319 13.94 10.24 -8.19
C LEU A 319 13.62 9.87 -9.65
N GLN A 320 12.38 10.05 -10.09
CA GLN A 320 12.01 9.81 -11.49
C GLN A 320 12.66 10.81 -12.46
N ILE A 321 12.98 12.03 -12.02
CA ILE A 321 13.69 13.03 -12.84
C ILE A 321 15.09 12.55 -13.24
N LEU A 322 15.68 11.61 -12.49
CA LEU A 322 16.97 11.00 -12.84
C LEU A 322 16.93 10.16 -14.12
N GLY A 323 15.73 9.97 -14.69
CA GLY A 323 15.53 9.40 -16.01
C GLY A 323 16.07 7.97 -16.11
N PRO A 324 16.98 7.68 -17.06
CA PRO A 324 17.44 6.32 -17.30
C PRO A 324 18.18 5.67 -16.13
N PHE A 325 18.68 6.44 -15.16
CA PHE A 325 19.37 5.91 -13.98
C PHE A 325 18.41 5.48 -12.85
N TYR A 326 17.13 5.82 -12.95
CA TYR A 326 16.14 5.56 -11.92
C TYR A 326 15.97 4.06 -11.64
N SER A 327 15.90 3.21 -12.68
CA SER A 327 15.79 1.75 -12.50
C SER A 327 17.00 1.17 -11.77
N LYS A 328 18.23 1.63 -12.07
CA LYS A 328 19.44 1.19 -11.36
C LYS A 328 19.40 1.56 -9.88
N LEU A 329 19.03 2.79 -9.53
CA LEU A 329 18.91 3.21 -8.13
C LEU A 329 17.84 2.40 -7.38
N LEU A 330 16.67 2.23 -8.00
CA LEU A 330 15.60 1.42 -7.44
C LEU A 330 16.04 -0.03 -7.23
N SER A 331 16.79 -0.60 -8.19
CA SER A 331 17.28 -1.97 -8.07
C SER A 331 18.24 -2.12 -6.89
N TYR A 332 19.04 -1.12 -6.57
CA TYR A 332 19.93 -1.15 -5.40
C TYR A 332 19.11 -1.30 -4.11
N TRP A 333 18.01 -0.57 -4.02
CA TRP A 333 17.04 -0.71 -2.93
C TRP A 333 16.38 -2.09 -2.95
N SER A 334 15.89 -2.57 -4.10
CA SER A 334 15.24 -3.88 -4.21
C SER A 334 16.17 -5.03 -3.83
N PHE A 335 17.41 -5.04 -4.31
CA PHE A 335 18.38 -6.09 -4.00
C PHE A 335 18.75 -6.12 -2.52
N GLN A 336 18.78 -4.96 -1.86
CA GLN A 336 19.03 -4.91 -0.43
C GLN A 336 17.80 -5.30 0.39
N ARG A 337 16.63 -4.76 0.06
CA ARG A 337 15.37 -4.97 0.78
C ARG A 337 14.89 -6.42 0.68
N PHE A 338 15.04 -7.03 -0.49
CA PHE A 338 14.51 -8.36 -0.80
C PHE A 338 15.59 -9.44 -0.84
N ARG A 339 16.77 -9.18 -0.27
CA ARG A 339 17.89 -10.14 -0.19
C ARG A 339 17.48 -11.49 0.42
N ASN A 340 16.49 -11.48 1.31
CA ASN A 340 16.00 -12.66 2.02
C ASN A 340 14.66 -13.18 1.46
N LEU A 341 14.17 -12.64 0.34
CA LEU A 341 12.90 -13.06 -0.27
C LEU A 341 13.00 -14.50 -0.81
N ARG A 342 11.96 -15.30 -0.55
CA ARG A 342 11.89 -16.73 -0.89
C ARG A 342 10.53 -17.07 -1.48
N VAL A 343 10.47 -18.14 -2.28
CA VAL A 343 9.22 -18.77 -2.76
C VAL A 343 8.49 -19.43 -1.59
N ASN A 344 7.17 -19.66 -1.67
CA ASN A 344 6.43 -20.34 -0.60
C ASN A 344 6.77 -21.85 -0.50
N ASP A 345 6.93 -22.53 -1.63
CA ASP A 345 7.17 -23.99 -1.70
C ASP A 345 8.62 -24.40 -2.04
N GLY A 346 9.55 -23.45 -2.15
CA GLY A 346 10.91 -23.68 -2.67
C GLY A 346 12.01 -23.86 -1.61
N GLU A 347 13.13 -24.48 -2.01
CA GLU A 347 14.34 -24.61 -1.17
C GLU A 347 14.88 -23.24 -0.68
N ASN A 348 15.63 -23.25 0.42
CA ASN A 348 16.17 -22.08 1.13
C ASN A 348 17.23 -21.24 0.37
N GLU A 349 17.28 -21.30 -0.97
CA GLU A 349 18.22 -20.52 -1.76
C GLU A 349 17.65 -19.17 -2.17
N VAL A 350 18.38 -18.11 -1.82
CA VAL A 350 18.10 -16.74 -2.27
C VAL A 350 18.17 -16.70 -3.79
N ASN A 351 17.03 -16.46 -4.43
CA ASN A 351 16.92 -16.44 -5.88
C ASN A 351 17.02 -15.00 -6.42
N VAL A 352 18.13 -14.69 -7.09
CA VAL A 352 18.34 -13.39 -7.77
C VAL A 352 17.22 -13.10 -8.77
N ASP A 353 16.69 -14.12 -9.45
CA ASP A 353 15.58 -13.95 -10.38
C ASP A 353 14.30 -13.48 -9.68
N LEU A 354 14.03 -13.92 -8.45
CA LEU A 354 12.88 -13.46 -7.68
C LEU A 354 13.01 -11.99 -7.26
N ILE A 355 14.20 -11.59 -6.83
CA ILE A 355 14.53 -10.18 -6.56
C ILE A 355 14.33 -9.34 -7.83
N LEU A 356 14.75 -9.85 -8.99
CA LEU A 356 14.58 -9.17 -10.28
C LEU A 356 13.11 -9.06 -10.70
N LYS A 357 12.29 -10.09 -10.48
CA LYS A 357 10.84 -10.04 -10.73
C LYS A 357 10.19 -8.96 -9.88
N LEU A 358 10.53 -8.91 -8.60
CA LEU A 358 9.99 -7.90 -7.70
C LEU A 358 10.52 -6.50 -8.02
N HIS A 359 11.78 -6.35 -8.42
CA HIS A 359 12.32 -5.09 -8.96
C HIS A 359 11.54 -4.65 -10.21
N ASN A 360 11.29 -5.55 -11.16
CA ASN A 360 10.53 -5.23 -12.36
C ASN A 360 9.10 -4.80 -12.02
N TYR A 361 8.46 -5.46 -11.06
CA TYR A 361 7.16 -5.06 -10.52
C TYR A 361 7.23 -3.66 -9.90
N SER A 362 8.12 -3.43 -8.93
CA SER A 362 8.35 -2.13 -8.30
C SER A 362 8.60 -1.02 -9.33
N TYR A 363 9.48 -1.25 -10.31
CA TYR A 363 9.75 -0.29 -11.37
C TYR A 363 8.50 -0.02 -12.22
N SER A 364 7.72 -1.04 -12.56
CA SER A 364 6.52 -0.91 -13.38
C SER A 364 5.42 -0.08 -12.74
N ILE A 365 5.24 -0.17 -11.41
CA ILE A 365 4.24 0.60 -10.67
C ILE A 365 4.73 2.01 -10.33
N PHE A 366 6.02 2.13 -10.01
CA PHE A 366 6.60 3.38 -9.52
C PHE A 366 7.00 4.33 -10.63
N ASN A 367 7.33 3.85 -11.83
CA ASN A 367 7.72 4.72 -12.95
C ASN A 367 6.52 5.26 -13.77
N GLN A 368 5.29 5.12 -13.26
CA GLN A 368 4.07 5.66 -13.86
C GLN A 368 3.83 7.13 -13.46
N PHE A 369 2.80 7.74 -14.06
CA PHE A 369 2.33 9.08 -13.74
C PHE A 369 1.99 9.20 -12.26
N GLN A 370 2.63 10.15 -11.61
CA GLN A 370 2.45 10.44 -10.20
C GLN A 370 1.41 11.55 -10.07
N GLY A 371 0.16 11.16 -9.87
CA GLY A 371 -0.98 12.08 -9.85
C GLY A 371 -1.54 12.27 -8.44
N SER A 372 -2.64 11.57 -8.14
CA SER A 372 -3.44 11.78 -6.94
C SER A 372 -2.73 11.41 -5.64
N GLY A 373 -2.12 10.23 -5.53
CA GLY A 373 -1.50 9.75 -4.30
C GLY A 373 -0.38 10.66 -3.78
N GLU A 374 0.57 10.98 -4.65
CA GLU A 374 1.72 11.84 -4.36
C GLU A 374 1.36 13.29 -4.07
N LEU A 375 0.29 13.81 -4.69
CA LEU A 375 -0.18 15.16 -4.40
C LEU A 375 -1.00 15.20 -3.11
N ALA A 376 -1.87 14.22 -2.88
CA ALA A 376 -2.71 14.14 -1.70
C ALA A 376 -1.88 14.01 -0.42
N ILE A 377 -0.84 13.17 -0.42
CA ILE A 377 0.00 12.98 0.78
C ILE A 377 0.60 14.31 1.26
N THR A 378 0.95 15.22 0.33
CA THR A 378 1.48 16.55 0.68
C THR A 378 0.48 17.45 1.40
N LYS A 379 -0.82 17.13 1.31
CA LYS A 379 -1.90 17.85 1.99
C LYS A 379 -2.32 17.18 3.28
N LEU A 380 -2.34 15.85 3.33
CA LEU A 380 -2.76 15.06 4.48
C LEU A 380 -1.76 15.16 5.65
N ILE A 381 -0.46 15.12 5.34
CA ILE A 381 0.63 15.14 6.33
C ILE A 381 1.65 16.25 6.05
N ASN A 382 2.49 16.58 7.03
CA ASN A 382 3.69 17.39 6.82
C ASN A 382 4.90 16.52 6.41
N HIS A 383 6.06 17.16 6.24
CA HIS A 383 7.33 16.49 5.90
C HIS A 383 7.88 15.55 6.99
N GLU A 384 7.28 15.56 8.18
CA GLU A 384 7.60 14.66 9.32
C GLU A 384 6.55 13.55 9.47
N ILE A 385 5.67 13.36 8.47
CA ILE A 385 4.59 12.35 8.47
C ILE A 385 3.53 12.59 9.57
N LEU A 386 3.49 13.78 10.15
CA LEU A 386 2.43 14.16 11.06
C LEU A 386 1.17 14.51 10.29
N ALA A 387 0.03 13.92 10.67
CA ALA A 387 -1.26 14.20 10.05
C ALA A 387 -1.84 15.53 10.55
N LYS A 388 -2.45 16.28 9.63
CA LYS A 388 -3.17 17.52 9.96
C LYS A 388 -4.51 17.27 10.63
N LEU A 389 -5.14 16.12 10.37
CA LEU A 389 -6.35 15.63 11.06
C LEU A 389 -6.09 14.25 11.68
N PRO A 390 -5.42 14.18 12.84
CA PRO A 390 -5.10 12.92 13.50
C PRO A 390 -6.34 12.13 13.94
N LEU A 391 -6.24 10.79 13.91
CA LEU A 391 -7.34 9.89 14.27
C LEU A 391 -7.73 10.02 15.76
N CYS A 392 -6.77 10.16 16.66
CA CYS A 392 -7.05 10.32 18.09
C CYS A 392 -7.87 11.58 18.41
N ASP A 393 -7.72 12.64 17.62
CA ASP A 393 -8.31 13.95 17.89
C ASP A 393 -9.71 14.11 17.26
N ARG A 394 -10.11 13.21 16.35
CA ARG A 394 -11.34 13.35 15.53
C ARG A 394 -12.46 12.39 15.89
N GLY A 395 -12.51 11.93 17.15
CA GLY A 395 -13.59 11.09 17.66
C GLY A 395 -13.54 9.62 17.21
N PHE A 396 -12.42 9.16 16.64
CA PHE A 396 -12.28 7.79 16.15
C PHE A 396 -12.42 6.75 17.26
N VAL A 397 -11.87 7.02 18.45
CA VAL A 397 -12.01 6.13 19.63
C VAL A 397 -13.48 5.92 20.00
N LYS A 398 -14.24 7.02 20.08
CA LYS A 398 -15.68 6.97 20.35
C LYS A 398 -16.42 6.20 19.26
N TYR A 399 -16.07 6.45 17.99
CA TYR A 399 -16.67 5.75 16.86
C TYR A 399 -16.45 4.23 16.92
N LEU A 400 -15.21 3.78 17.14
CA LEU A 400 -14.87 2.35 17.24
C LEU A 400 -15.60 1.68 18.41
N HIS A 401 -15.71 2.37 19.54
CA HIS A 401 -16.47 1.90 20.70
C HIS A 401 -17.96 1.77 20.39
N ASP A 402 -18.61 2.85 19.95
CA ASP A 402 -20.06 2.89 19.72
C ASP A 402 -20.49 1.93 18.60
N SER A 403 -19.61 1.71 17.63
CA SER A 403 -19.83 0.80 16.51
C SER A 403 -19.35 -0.63 16.81
N GLU A 404 -18.86 -0.91 18.01
CA GLU A 404 -18.39 -2.24 18.46
C GLU A 404 -17.39 -2.90 17.49
N ILE A 405 -16.49 -2.09 16.92
CA ILE A 405 -15.50 -2.58 15.97
C ILE A 405 -14.37 -3.29 16.72
N ARG A 406 -14.17 -4.57 16.41
CA ARG A 406 -12.99 -5.29 16.86
C ARG A 406 -11.77 -4.78 16.11
N THR A 407 -10.70 -4.44 16.83
CA THR A 407 -9.48 -3.92 16.22
C THR A 407 -8.23 -4.66 16.67
N LEU A 408 -7.30 -4.84 15.74
CA LEU A 408 -5.93 -5.30 16.02
C LEU A 408 -4.94 -4.27 15.49
N TRP A 409 -4.10 -3.74 16.38
CA TRP A 409 -3.07 -2.77 16.06
C TRP A 409 -1.72 -3.49 15.95
N LEU A 410 -1.12 -3.48 14.76
CA LEU A 410 0.15 -4.13 14.47
C LEU A 410 1.23 -3.11 14.14
N TYR A 411 2.39 -3.22 14.79
CA TYR A 411 3.59 -2.43 14.48
C TYR A 411 4.83 -3.34 14.47
N GLY A 412 5.83 -2.98 13.67
CA GLY A 412 7.14 -3.64 13.73
C GLY A 412 8.00 -3.11 14.89
N ASP A 413 8.91 -3.92 15.43
CA ASP A 413 9.85 -3.48 16.48
C ASP A 413 10.93 -2.51 15.98
N LYS A 414 11.12 -2.42 14.67
CA LYS A 414 12.01 -1.50 13.96
C LYS A 414 11.24 -0.48 13.12
N ASP A 415 9.93 -0.37 13.31
CA ASP A 415 9.07 0.55 12.58
C ASP A 415 9.45 2.02 12.90
N TRP A 416 9.54 2.84 11.86
CA TRP A 416 9.79 4.27 12.00
C TRP A 416 8.52 5.07 12.29
N MET A 417 7.34 4.49 12.08
CA MET A 417 6.07 5.06 12.52
C MET A 417 5.96 5.08 14.03
N ASN A 418 5.39 6.15 14.58
CA ASN A 418 5.22 6.28 16.02
C ASN A 418 4.08 5.39 16.53
N PHE A 419 4.41 4.18 17.02
CA PHE A 419 3.43 3.26 17.60
C PHE A 419 2.72 3.81 18.84
N LYS A 420 3.26 4.86 19.51
CA LYS A 420 2.65 5.43 20.73
C LYS A 420 1.26 5.99 20.44
N GLY A 421 1.02 6.54 19.24
CA GLY A 421 -0.29 7.05 18.84
C GLY A 421 -1.35 5.94 18.77
N GLY A 422 -1.05 4.86 18.06
CA GLY A 422 -1.90 3.67 18.00
C GLY A 422 -2.08 3.01 19.37
N TYR A 423 -1.00 2.91 20.16
CA TYR A 423 -1.06 2.37 21.53
C TYR A 423 -1.95 3.23 22.44
N HIS A 424 -1.93 4.56 22.30
CA HIS A 424 -2.79 5.45 23.05
C HIS A 424 -4.28 5.23 22.71
N ILE A 425 -4.61 5.11 21.43
CA ILE A 425 -5.97 4.77 20.98
C ILE A 425 -6.40 3.41 21.53
N PHE A 426 -5.54 2.40 21.41
CA PHE A 426 -5.75 1.07 21.98
C PHE A 426 -6.02 1.15 23.49
N GLU A 427 -5.18 1.84 24.25
CA GLU A 427 -5.33 1.95 25.71
C GLU A 427 -6.65 2.61 26.11
N GLN A 428 -7.09 3.63 25.36
CA GLN A 428 -8.39 4.25 25.58
C GLN A 428 -9.54 3.27 25.31
N LEU A 429 -9.47 2.47 24.24
CA LEU A 429 -10.49 1.45 23.93
C LEU A 429 -10.51 0.33 24.97
N SER A 430 -9.34 -0.17 25.38
CA SER A 430 -9.22 -1.26 26.36
C SER A 430 -9.75 -0.91 27.75
N LYS A 431 -9.79 0.38 28.10
CA LYS A 431 -10.45 0.86 29.33
C LYS A 431 -11.98 0.76 29.25
N ILE A 432 -12.54 0.69 28.05
CA ILE A 432 -13.99 0.69 27.82
C ILE A 432 -14.50 -0.72 27.49
N ASN A 433 -13.83 -1.47 26.61
CA ASN A 433 -14.19 -2.85 26.25
C ASN A 433 -12.96 -3.70 25.85
N SER A 434 -13.15 -5.01 25.67
CA SER A 434 -12.09 -5.95 25.29
C SER A 434 -12.01 -6.24 23.78
N LEU A 435 -12.53 -5.36 22.92
CA LEU A 435 -12.59 -5.58 21.47
C LEU A 435 -11.29 -5.20 20.74
N SER A 436 -10.36 -4.54 21.43
CA SER A 436 -9.10 -4.04 20.84
C SER A 436 -7.90 -4.83 21.35
N SER A 437 -6.95 -5.14 20.45
CA SER A 437 -5.69 -5.82 20.72
C SER A 437 -4.51 -5.06 20.11
N PHE A 438 -3.33 -5.16 20.72
CA PHE A 438 -2.12 -4.48 20.25
C PHE A 438 -0.93 -5.43 20.28
N GLN A 439 -0.16 -5.49 19.19
CA GLN A 439 0.99 -6.38 19.06
C GLN A 439 2.16 -5.68 18.35
N ILE A 440 3.37 -5.92 18.87
CA ILE A 440 4.63 -5.56 18.22
C ILE A 440 5.24 -6.83 17.61
N ILE A 441 5.41 -6.85 16.29
CA ILE A 441 6.03 -7.96 15.56
C ILE A 441 7.55 -7.79 15.57
N LYS A 442 8.24 -8.86 15.98
CA LYS A 442 9.71 -8.89 16.05
C LYS A 442 10.32 -9.00 14.67
N ASP A 443 11.51 -8.42 14.53
CA ASP A 443 12.30 -8.41 13.30
C ASP A 443 11.57 -7.82 12.09
N ALA A 444 10.70 -6.84 12.35
CA ALA A 444 9.89 -6.20 11.33
C ALA A 444 10.02 -4.67 11.41
N GLY A 445 10.13 -4.02 10.25
CA GLY A 445 10.02 -2.57 10.11
C GLY A 445 8.58 -2.16 9.76
N HIS A 446 8.45 -1.11 8.95
CA HIS A 446 7.15 -0.58 8.55
C HIS A 446 6.33 -1.48 7.62
N HIS A 447 7.00 -2.31 6.81
CA HIS A 447 6.35 -3.29 5.94
C HIS A 447 6.38 -4.67 6.61
N ILE A 448 5.65 -4.81 7.70
CA ILE A 448 5.61 -6.03 8.54
C ILE A 448 5.32 -7.29 7.71
N TYR A 449 4.36 -7.18 6.79
CA TYR A 449 3.92 -8.22 5.85
C TYR A 449 4.99 -8.65 4.82
N LEU A 450 6.10 -7.91 4.71
CA LEU A 450 7.28 -8.29 3.92
C LEU A 450 8.42 -8.78 4.80
N ASP A 451 8.65 -8.11 5.93
CA ASP A 451 9.80 -8.38 6.80
C ASP A 451 9.61 -9.67 7.63
N ASN A 452 8.40 -9.89 8.13
CA ASN A 452 8.02 -11.08 8.89
C ASN A 452 6.60 -11.54 8.50
N PRO A 453 6.43 -12.08 7.27
CA PRO A 453 5.13 -12.50 6.77
C PRO A 453 4.53 -13.65 7.59
N GLU A 454 5.34 -14.51 8.20
CA GLU A 454 4.86 -15.64 9.01
C GLU A 454 4.08 -15.16 10.24
N GLU A 455 4.71 -14.31 11.06
CA GLU A 455 4.04 -13.78 12.26
C GLU A 455 2.91 -12.81 11.89
N PHE A 456 3.07 -12.01 10.82
CA PHE A 456 1.99 -11.17 10.31
C PHE A 456 0.74 -11.99 9.94
N ASN A 457 0.90 -13.03 9.11
CA ASN A 457 -0.19 -13.90 8.69
C ASN A 457 -0.86 -14.56 9.88
N LYS A 458 -0.06 -15.12 10.80
CA LYS A 458 -0.57 -15.74 12.02
C LYS A 458 -1.42 -14.77 12.83
N SER A 459 -0.94 -13.57 13.11
CA SER A 459 -1.70 -12.53 13.83
C SER A 459 -3.01 -12.19 13.13
N CYS A 460 -3.01 -12.07 11.79
CA CYS A 460 -4.22 -11.81 11.03
C CYS A 460 -5.24 -12.96 11.13
N LEU A 461 -4.78 -14.19 10.99
CA LEU A 461 -5.64 -15.38 11.02
C LEU A 461 -6.22 -15.64 12.41
N GLU A 462 -5.42 -15.49 13.48
CA GLU A 462 -5.88 -15.61 14.86
C GLU A 462 -6.95 -14.55 15.17
N PHE A 463 -6.70 -13.29 14.80
CA PHE A 463 -7.65 -12.21 15.06
C PHE A 463 -8.98 -12.40 14.33
N PHE A 464 -8.93 -12.86 13.08
CA PHE A 464 -10.12 -13.16 12.29
C PHE A 464 -10.76 -14.52 12.61
N ASN A 465 -10.26 -15.27 13.60
CA ASN A 465 -10.74 -16.61 13.98
C ASN A 465 -10.77 -17.59 12.79
N LEU A 466 -9.70 -17.61 12.00
CA LEU A 466 -9.57 -18.46 10.81
C LEU A 466 -8.65 -19.68 11.04
N ILE A 467 -7.97 -19.75 12.18
CA ILE A 467 -7.14 -20.89 12.62
C ILE A 467 -7.37 -21.26 14.07
#